data_AF-A0A3L8P4B0-F1
#
_entry.id   AF-A0A3L8P4B0-F1
#
_cell.length_a   1.000
_cell.length_b   1.000
_cell.length_c   1.000
_cell.angle_alpha   90.00
_cell.angle_beta   90.00
_cell.angle_gamma   90.00
#
_symmetry.space_group_name_H-M   'P 1'
#
loop_
_entity.id
_entity.type
_entity.pdbx_description
1 polymer ?
#
loop_
_entity_poly.entity_id
_entity_poly.type
_entity_poly.pdbx_seq_one_letter_code
_entity_poly.pdbx_strand_id
1 'polypeptide(L)'
;MRWADMDMLGHVNNVTYVDYLQEARIDMLATHAPVQGGEELAEGTVVVRHEVHYVSPLVFRQEPVTIECWVTEIRAASFTMAYEIVDVVDGERVVHLRATTIISPFVFAEERPRRLSASEKEALSGWLEPGFESAGPVPAVPAPGARHVFPLFVRWSDVDAYGHVNNVTYFEYFQESRIAYLWGLPRPEDGDWTPWVVAQTDVEYRRPILFRREPYAVHSWVHAVGGRSAVLVSEIRDDDHVLARARVVMVAFDRETQRSAAMNPAQHGRLEAEVSG
;
A
#
# COMPACT_ATOMS: atom_id res chain seq x y z
N MET A 1 -8.04 -9.32 -14.72
CA MET A 1 -7.80 -7.88 -14.93
C MET A 1 -8.81 -7.31 -15.90
N ARG A 2 -9.23 -6.08 -15.64
CA ARG A 2 -10.15 -5.29 -16.46
C ARG A 2 -9.33 -4.25 -17.21
N TRP A 3 -9.82 -3.82 -18.37
CA TRP A 3 -9.21 -2.69 -19.09
C TRP A 3 -9.15 -1.40 -18.23
N ALA A 4 -10.14 -1.23 -17.34
CA ALA A 4 -10.23 -0.08 -16.44
C ALA A 4 -9.14 -0.04 -15.35
N ASP A 5 -8.36 -1.11 -15.19
CA ASP A 5 -7.31 -1.20 -14.17
C ASP A 5 -6.04 -0.44 -14.59
N MET A 6 -5.95 0.03 -15.83
CA MET A 6 -4.79 0.74 -16.36
C MET A 6 -4.77 2.23 -16.03
N ASP A 7 -3.57 2.77 -15.84
CA ASP A 7 -3.31 4.19 -15.69
C ASP A 7 -2.89 4.88 -17.00
N MET A 8 -2.60 6.18 -16.92
CA MET A 8 -2.19 6.99 -18.07
C MET A 8 -0.81 6.61 -18.65
N LEU A 9 -0.01 5.82 -17.94
CA LEU A 9 1.28 5.31 -18.42
C LEU A 9 1.13 3.97 -19.15
N GLY A 10 -0.09 3.41 -19.22
CA GLY A 10 -0.37 2.17 -19.92
C GLY A 10 -0.08 0.91 -19.10
N HIS A 11 0.11 1.05 -17.78
CA HIS A 11 0.31 -0.07 -16.86
C HIS A 11 -0.87 -0.15 -15.88
N VAL A 12 -1.04 -1.29 -15.22
CA VAL A 12 -1.99 -1.40 -14.10
C VAL A 12 -1.64 -0.38 -13.02
N ASN A 13 -2.65 0.34 -12.52
CA ASN A 13 -2.46 1.33 -11.46
C ASN A 13 -1.93 0.66 -10.19
N ASN A 14 -0.95 1.30 -9.54
CA ASN A 14 -0.32 0.81 -8.32
C ASN A 14 -1.30 0.47 -7.18
N VAL A 15 -2.44 1.17 -7.06
CA VAL A 15 -3.48 0.87 -6.07
C VAL A 15 -4.17 -0.45 -6.39
N THR A 16 -4.48 -0.70 -7.66
CA THR A 16 -5.26 -1.87 -8.10
C THR A 16 -4.56 -3.19 -7.82
N TYR A 17 -3.22 -3.17 -7.75
CA TYR A 17 -2.47 -4.33 -7.26
C TYR A 17 -2.91 -4.77 -5.86
N VAL A 18 -3.21 -3.82 -4.97
CA VAL A 18 -3.61 -4.12 -3.58
C VAL A 18 -5.02 -4.72 -3.53
N ASP A 19 -5.91 -4.31 -4.44
CA ASP A 19 -7.21 -4.98 -4.63
C ASP A 19 -7.01 -6.46 -4.98
N TYR A 20 -6.11 -6.76 -5.91
CA TYR A 20 -5.79 -8.15 -6.26
C TYR A 20 -5.26 -8.95 -5.07
N LEU A 21 -4.43 -8.35 -4.21
CA LEU A 21 -3.95 -9.01 -2.98
C LEU A 21 -5.09 -9.28 -1.99
N GLN A 22 -6.04 -8.36 -1.89
CA GLN A 22 -7.22 -8.55 -1.06
C GLN A 22 -8.09 -9.68 -1.59
N GLU A 23 -8.38 -9.72 -2.90
CA GLU A 23 -9.15 -10.79 -3.51
C GLU A 23 -8.49 -12.16 -3.29
N ALA A 24 -7.18 -12.27 -3.55
CA ALA A 24 -6.43 -13.51 -3.35
C ALA A 24 -6.43 -13.96 -1.89
N ARG A 25 -6.26 -13.03 -0.94
CA ARG A 25 -6.34 -13.34 0.50
C ARG A 25 -7.72 -13.84 0.90
N ILE A 26 -8.77 -13.15 0.47
CA ILE A 26 -10.14 -13.51 0.83
C ILE A 26 -10.46 -14.89 0.28
N ASP A 27 -10.10 -15.18 -0.98
CA ASP A 27 -10.27 -16.51 -1.56
C ASP A 27 -9.50 -17.57 -0.77
N MET A 28 -8.22 -17.34 -0.47
CA MET A 28 -7.41 -18.27 0.32
C MET A 28 -8.02 -18.57 1.69
N LEU A 29 -8.40 -17.52 2.44
CA LEU A 29 -8.95 -17.68 3.78
C LEU A 29 -10.37 -18.28 3.76
N ALA A 30 -11.25 -17.82 2.87
CA ALA A 30 -12.63 -18.30 2.80
C ALA A 30 -12.71 -19.74 2.27
N THR A 31 -11.87 -20.10 1.31
CA THR A 31 -11.90 -21.43 0.67
C THR A 31 -11.16 -22.47 1.50
N HIS A 32 -10.03 -22.12 2.12
CA HIS A 32 -9.14 -23.12 2.72
C HIS A 32 -9.05 -23.07 4.24
N ALA A 33 -9.31 -21.93 4.91
CA ALA A 33 -9.23 -21.86 6.37
C ALA A 33 -10.36 -22.62 7.10
N PRO A 34 -11.63 -22.61 6.63
CA PRO A 34 -12.71 -23.40 7.26
C PRO A 34 -12.42 -24.91 7.30
N VAL A 35 -11.79 -25.43 6.24
CA VAL A 35 -11.40 -26.85 6.14
C VAL A 35 -10.39 -27.24 7.23
N GLN A 36 -9.71 -26.26 7.82
CA GLN A 36 -8.69 -26.43 8.86
C GLN A 36 -9.12 -25.83 10.22
N GLY A 37 -10.40 -25.46 10.40
CA GLY A 37 -10.93 -24.96 11.68
C GLY A 37 -10.70 -23.45 11.93
N GLY A 38 -10.46 -22.67 10.87
CA GLY A 38 -10.27 -21.21 10.88
C GLY A 38 -11.44 -20.41 10.33
N GLU A 39 -12.67 -20.89 10.49
CA GLU A 39 -13.91 -20.31 9.91
C GLU A 39 -14.06 -18.80 10.17
N GLU A 40 -13.66 -18.33 11.36
CA GLU A 40 -13.78 -16.92 11.75
C GLU A 40 -12.77 -15.99 11.07
N LEU A 41 -11.70 -16.51 10.45
CA LEU A 41 -10.64 -15.66 9.87
C LEU A 41 -11.09 -14.91 8.61
N ALA A 42 -12.03 -15.48 7.85
CA ALA A 42 -12.48 -14.91 6.58
C ALA A 42 -13.18 -13.54 6.76
N GLU A 43 -13.95 -13.39 7.85
CA GLU A 43 -14.76 -12.20 8.10
C GLU A 43 -14.33 -11.44 9.36
N GLY A 44 -13.60 -12.08 10.27
CA GLY A 44 -13.22 -11.54 11.59
C GLY A 44 -11.81 -10.97 11.66
N THR A 45 -11.26 -10.40 10.58
CA THR A 45 -9.89 -9.87 10.55
C THR A 45 -9.81 -8.43 10.03
N VAL A 46 -8.79 -7.71 10.49
CA VAL A 46 -8.43 -6.37 10.00
C VAL A 46 -6.96 -6.35 9.56
N VAL A 47 -6.66 -5.51 8.58
CA VAL A 47 -5.28 -5.25 8.17
C VAL A 47 -4.65 -4.23 9.11
N VAL A 48 -3.48 -4.56 9.64
CA VAL A 48 -2.68 -3.67 10.49
C VAL A 48 -1.62 -2.95 9.66
N ARG A 49 -1.08 -3.62 8.64
CA ARG A 49 -0.03 -3.07 7.79
C ARG A 49 0.04 -3.76 6.43
N HIS A 50 0.37 -2.98 5.40
CA HIS A 50 0.89 -3.45 4.12
C HIS A 50 2.32 -2.94 3.88
N GLU A 51 3.13 -3.76 3.22
CA GLU A 51 4.41 -3.39 2.60
C GLU A 51 4.40 -3.94 1.18
N VAL A 52 4.39 -3.07 0.17
CA VAL A 52 4.14 -3.42 -1.23
C VAL A 52 5.28 -2.93 -2.11
N HIS A 53 5.97 -3.86 -2.76
CA HIS A 53 7.09 -3.60 -3.67
C HIS A 53 6.67 -3.88 -5.11
N TYR A 54 6.71 -2.85 -5.95
CA TYR A 54 6.38 -2.93 -7.38
C TYR A 54 7.66 -3.25 -8.15
N VAL A 55 7.77 -4.48 -8.65
CA VAL A 55 9.00 -5.03 -9.23
C VAL A 55 9.08 -4.77 -10.73
N SER A 56 7.97 -5.01 -11.44
CA SER A 56 7.87 -4.75 -12.88
C SER A 56 6.43 -4.41 -13.28
N PRO A 57 6.23 -3.55 -14.29
CA PRO A 57 4.89 -3.15 -14.69
C PRO A 57 4.11 -4.34 -15.26
N LEU A 58 2.85 -4.45 -14.86
CA LEU A 58 1.87 -5.33 -15.47
C LEU A 58 1.06 -4.52 -16.48
N VAL A 59 1.00 -5.01 -17.72
CA VAL A 59 0.17 -4.42 -18.79
C VAL A 59 -1.12 -5.21 -18.96
N PHE A 60 -2.13 -4.59 -19.58
CA PHE A 60 -3.35 -5.30 -19.92
C PHE A 60 -3.05 -6.51 -20.81
N ARG A 61 -3.72 -7.61 -20.50
CA ARG A 61 -3.69 -8.86 -21.24
C ARG A 61 -4.98 -9.65 -21.01
N GLN A 62 -5.22 -10.65 -21.86
CA GLN A 62 -6.40 -11.50 -21.74
C GLN A 62 -6.19 -12.64 -20.75
N GLU A 63 -4.96 -13.15 -20.68
CA GLU A 63 -4.59 -14.23 -19.77
C GLU A 63 -4.61 -13.75 -18.32
N PRO A 64 -5.17 -14.55 -17.39
CA PRO A 64 -5.06 -14.26 -15.97
C PRO A 64 -3.60 -14.18 -15.52
N VAL A 65 -3.35 -13.32 -14.53
CA VAL A 65 -2.08 -13.29 -13.80
C VAL A 65 -2.20 -14.20 -12.57
N THR A 66 -1.11 -14.86 -12.20
CA THR A 66 -1.08 -15.73 -11.01
C THR A 66 -0.72 -14.90 -9.79
N ILE A 67 -1.46 -15.10 -8.70
CA ILE A 67 -1.15 -14.53 -7.39
C ILE A 67 -0.85 -15.70 -6.45
N GLU A 68 0.40 -15.81 -6.04
CA GLU A 68 0.81 -16.74 -5.01
C GLU A 68 0.73 -16.03 -3.67
N CYS A 69 0.12 -16.66 -2.66
CA CYS A 69 0.03 -16.11 -1.31
C CYS A 69 0.15 -17.20 -0.24
N TRP A 70 0.84 -16.86 0.85
CA TRP A 70 1.18 -17.80 1.92
C TRP A 70 1.37 -17.06 3.24
N VAL A 71 1.51 -17.80 4.35
CA VAL A 71 1.77 -17.25 5.68
C VAL A 71 3.26 -17.27 5.96
N THR A 72 3.82 -16.21 6.53
CA THR A 72 5.25 -16.11 6.84
C THR A 72 5.55 -16.04 8.33
N GLU A 73 4.58 -15.60 9.12
CA GLU A 73 4.73 -15.47 10.56
C GLU A 73 3.38 -15.62 11.25
N ILE A 74 3.37 -16.32 12.38
CA ILE A 74 2.19 -16.47 13.24
C ILE A 74 2.58 -16.01 14.65
N ARG A 75 1.91 -14.95 15.13
CA ARG A 75 2.07 -14.42 16.49
C ARG A 75 0.84 -14.74 17.34
N ALA A 76 0.76 -14.16 18.53
CA ALA A 76 -0.35 -14.41 19.44
C ALA A 76 -1.68 -13.77 19.00
N ALA A 77 -1.63 -12.60 18.35
CA ALA A 77 -2.80 -11.81 17.95
C ALA A 77 -2.66 -11.24 16.53
N SER A 78 -1.74 -11.79 15.75
CA SER A 78 -1.54 -11.40 14.36
C SER A 78 -0.87 -12.53 13.59
N PHE A 79 -0.99 -12.49 12.28
CA PHE A 79 -0.20 -13.28 11.36
C PHE A 79 0.21 -12.41 10.17
N THR A 80 1.27 -12.81 9.49
CA THR A 80 1.78 -12.09 8.32
C THR A 80 1.56 -12.96 7.10
N MET A 81 0.92 -12.40 6.07
CA MET A 81 0.85 -13.00 4.75
C MET A 81 1.89 -12.39 3.82
N ALA A 82 2.41 -13.18 2.90
CA ALA A 82 3.23 -12.72 1.78
C ALA A 82 2.54 -13.05 0.46
N TYR A 83 2.88 -12.26 -0.58
CA TYR A 83 2.30 -12.33 -1.90
C TYR A 83 3.36 -12.15 -2.98
N GLU A 84 3.28 -12.91 -4.06
CA GLU A 84 3.86 -12.54 -5.36
C GLU A 84 2.77 -12.48 -6.43
N ILE A 85 2.78 -11.42 -7.25
CA ILE A 85 2.05 -11.43 -8.53
C ILE A 85 3.06 -11.80 -9.60
N VAL A 86 2.82 -12.93 -10.25
CA VAL A 86 3.75 -13.55 -11.20
C VAL A 86 3.11 -13.91 -12.52
N ASP A 87 3.95 -13.89 -13.53
CA ASP A 87 3.62 -14.29 -14.89
C ASP A 87 4.69 -15.21 -15.47
N VAL A 88 4.37 -15.89 -16.57
CA VAL A 88 5.31 -16.62 -17.41
C VAL A 88 5.35 -15.97 -18.79
N VAL A 89 6.43 -15.25 -19.08
CA VAL A 89 6.66 -14.58 -20.37
C VAL A 89 7.82 -15.28 -21.07
N ASP A 90 7.58 -15.76 -22.29
CA ASP A 90 8.58 -16.51 -23.08
C ASP A 90 9.22 -17.70 -22.33
N GLY A 91 8.47 -18.32 -21.42
CA GLY A 91 8.93 -19.44 -20.59
C GLY A 91 9.71 -19.03 -19.33
N GLU A 92 9.90 -17.73 -19.09
CA GLU A 92 10.56 -17.21 -17.91
C GLU A 92 9.55 -16.65 -16.89
N ARG A 93 9.79 -16.92 -15.60
CA ARG A 93 8.98 -16.36 -14.51
C ARG A 93 9.29 -14.87 -14.36
N VAL A 94 8.28 -14.02 -14.52
CA VAL A 94 8.35 -12.58 -14.29
C VAL A 94 7.59 -12.25 -13.02
N VAL A 95 8.22 -11.50 -12.11
CA VAL A 95 7.59 -11.02 -10.88
C VAL A 95 7.19 -9.56 -11.07
N HIS A 96 5.91 -9.27 -10.90
CA HIS A 96 5.36 -7.92 -11.00
C HIS A 96 5.27 -7.22 -9.65
N LEU A 97 4.98 -7.98 -8.59
CA LEU A 97 4.83 -7.44 -7.24
C LEU A 97 5.28 -8.44 -6.19
N ARG A 98 5.87 -7.92 -5.12
CA ARG A 98 6.07 -8.61 -3.84
C ARG A 98 5.41 -7.81 -2.74
N ALA A 99 4.62 -8.45 -1.88
CA ALA A 99 4.03 -7.74 -0.75
C ALA A 99 3.97 -8.59 0.51
N THR A 100 3.84 -7.91 1.64
CA THR A 100 3.43 -8.52 2.91
C THR A 100 2.30 -7.75 3.55
N THR A 101 1.40 -8.48 4.22
CA THR A 101 0.28 -7.92 4.97
C THR A 101 0.29 -8.48 6.39
N ILE A 102 0.32 -7.61 7.39
CA ILE A 102 0.10 -8.00 8.78
C ILE A 102 -1.38 -7.89 9.07
N ILE A 103 -1.97 -9.00 9.54
CA ILE A 103 -3.40 -9.16 9.76
C ILE A 103 -3.63 -9.50 11.23
N SER A 104 -4.67 -8.94 11.82
CA SER A 104 -5.06 -9.21 13.20
C SER A 104 -6.54 -9.64 13.26
N PRO A 105 -6.86 -10.73 13.97
CA PRO A 105 -8.26 -11.04 14.27
C PRO A 105 -8.90 -9.95 15.12
N PHE A 106 -10.15 -9.62 14.83
CA PHE A 106 -10.83 -8.45 15.36
C PHE A 106 -12.26 -8.79 15.77
N VAL A 107 -12.69 -8.24 16.90
CA VAL A 107 -14.07 -8.35 17.38
C VAL A 107 -14.76 -7.04 17.07
N PHE A 108 -15.49 -6.98 15.95
CA PHE A 108 -16.11 -5.75 15.46
C PHE A 108 -17.13 -5.16 16.45
N ALA A 109 -17.91 -6.00 17.14
CA ALA A 109 -18.89 -5.54 18.12
C ALA A 109 -18.26 -4.82 19.33
N GLU A 110 -16.98 -5.09 19.62
CA GLU A 110 -16.25 -4.51 20.76
C GLU A 110 -15.11 -3.57 20.32
N GLU A 111 -14.96 -3.35 19.01
CA GLU A 111 -13.88 -2.56 18.40
C GLU A 111 -12.47 -2.86 18.93
N ARG A 112 -12.14 -4.15 19.10
CA ARG A 112 -10.81 -4.54 19.62
C ARG A 112 -10.21 -5.77 18.94
N PRO A 113 -8.87 -5.84 18.84
CA PRO A 113 -8.19 -7.05 18.40
C PRO A 113 -8.40 -8.20 19.40
N ARG A 114 -8.37 -9.44 18.89
CA ARG A 114 -8.36 -10.66 19.70
C ARG A 114 -7.15 -11.53 19.38
N ARG A 115 -6.87 -12.47 20.27
CA ARG A 115 -5.84 -13.49 20.04
C ARG A 115 -6.33 -14.50 19.00
N LEU A 116 -5.37 -15.06 18.27
CA LEU A 116 -5.59 -16.25 17.46
C LEU A 116 -5.83 -17.44 18.40
N SER A 117 -6.89 -18.19 18.14
CA SER A 117 -7.20 -19.48 18.77
C SER A 117 -6.17 -20.55 18.38
N ALA A 118 -6.23 -21.71 19.02
CA ALA A 118 -5.35 -22.83 18.69
C ALA A 118 -5.62 -23.38 17.29
N SER A 119 -6.89 -23.54 16.90
CA SER A 119 -7.28 -24.04 15.59
C SER A 119 -6.90 -23.08 14.46
N GLU A 120 -7.08 -21.77 14.65
CA GLU A 120 -6.64 -20.77 13.67
C GLU A 120 -5.13 -20.81 13.44
N LYS A 121 -4.33 -20.99 14.51
CA LYS A 121 -2.87 -21.13 14.37
C LYS A 121 -2.49 -22.42 13.66
N GLU A 122 -3.19 -23.51 13.93
CA GLU A 122 -2.97 -24.79 13.28
C GLU A 122 -3.28 -24.70 11.78
N ALA A 123 -4.42 -24.10 11.42
CA ALA A 123 -4.78 -23.81 10.04
C ALA A 123 -3.71 -22.97 9.32
N LEU A 124 -3.37 -21.81 9.88
CA LEU A 124 -2.37 -20.91 9.30
C LEU A 124 -0.99 -21.57 9.14
N SER A 125 -0.63 -22.52 10.02
CA SER A 125 0.65 -23.24 9.93
C SER A 125 0.73 -24.14 8.69
N GLY A 126 -0.40 -24.53 8.10
CA GLY A 126 -0.44 -25.31 6.87
C GLY A 126 0.07 -24.56 5.64
N TRP A 127 0.20 -23.23 5.71
CA TRP A 127 0.72 -22.37 4.65
C TRP A 127 1.98 -21.62 5.07
N LEU A 128 2.64 -22.07 6.14
CA LEU A 128 3.82 -21.37 6.65
C LEU A 128 5.03 -21.63 5.75
N GLU A 129 5.51 -20.59 5.09
CA GLU A 129 6.71 -20.60 4.27
C GLU A 129 7.61 -19.37 4.57
N PRO A 130 8.91 -19.39 4.21
CA PRO A 130 9.77 -18.23 4.37
C PRO A 130 9.21 -16.97 3.70
N GLY A 131 9.40 -15.82 4.35
CA GLY A 131 8.98 -14.52 3.82
C GLY A 131 10.09 -13.76 3.11
N PHE A 132 9.74 -12.55 2.67
CA PHE A 132 10.70 -11.56 2.20
C PHE A 132 11.38 -10.84 3.37
N GLU A 133 12.51 -10.22 3.09
CA GLU A 133 13.09 -9.24 4.01
C GLU A 133 12.14 -8.02 4.10
N SER A 134 11.74 -7.65 5.32
CA SER A 134 10.90 -6.47 5.56
C SER A 134 11.76 -5.28 5.95
N ALA A 135 11.41 -4.09 5.44
CA ALA A 135 12.05 -2.84 5.80
C ALA A 135 11.80 -2.40 7.27
N GLY A 136 10.98 -3.13 8.04
CA GLY A 136 10.58 -2.74 9.39
C GLY A 136 9.51 -1.63 9.38
N PRO A 137 9.01 -1.17 10.54
CA PRO A 137 7.88 -0.23 10.63
C PRO A 137 8.12 1.08 9.89
N VAL A 138 7.04 1.70 9.42
CA VAL A 138 7.10 3.01 8.77
C VAL A 138 7.58 4.04 9.80
N PRO A 139 8.68 4.78 9.52
CA PRO A 139 9.25 5.71 10.49
C PRO A 139 8.23 6.71 11.02
N ALA A 140 8.16 6.85 12.34
CA ALA A 140 7.40 7.89 13.03
C ALA A 140 8.14 9.23 12.99
N VAL A 141 8.39 9.73 11.78
CA VAL A 141 9.05 11.02 11.57
C VAL A 141 7.99 12.11 11.72
N PRO A 142 8.19 13.10 12.60
CA PRO A 142 7.28 14.24 12.70
C PRO A 142 7.23 14.99 11.36
N ALA A 143 6.03 15.42 10.96
CA ALA A 143 5.90 16.31 9.82
C ALA A 143 6.72 17.58 10.07
N PRO A 144 7.65 17.97 9.18
CA PRO A 144 8.24 19.30 9.24
C PRO A 144 7.10 20.29 8.98
N GLY A 145 6.62 20.94 10.05
CA GLY A 145 5.48 21.89 10.12
C GLY A 145 4.58 21.98 8.88
N ALA A 146 3.30 21.60 9.00
CA ALA A 146 2.37 21.39 7.87
C ALA A 146 2.43 22.44 6.72
N ARG A 147 3.26 22.19 5.70
CA ARG A 147 3.34 22.98 4.47
C ARG A 147 2.24 22.62 3.47
N HIS A 148 1.80 21.35 3.47
CA HIS A 148 0.73 20.84 2.63
C HIS A 148 -0.22 19.97 3.45
N VAL A 149 -1.49 20.39 3.51
CA VAL A 149 -2.58 19.63 4.13
C VAL A 149 -3.66 19.42 3.08
N PHE A 150 -3.87 18.17 2.69
CA PHE A 150 -4.90 17.78 1.75
C PHE A 150 -6.19 17.40 2.51
N PRO A 151 -7.35 18.01 2.17
CA PRO A 151 -8.62 17.65 2.78
C PRO A 151 -9.14 16.33 2.18
N LEU A 152 -9.19 15.29 3.01
CA LEU A 152 -9.67 13.96 2.62
C LEU A 152 -11.14 13.80 2.97
N PHE A 153 -11.96 13.61 1.95
CA PHE A 153 -13.39 13.35 2.11
C PHE A 153 -13.67 11.86 1.92
N VAL A 154 -14.24 11.23 2.94
CA VAL A 154 -14.67 9.83 2.86
C VAL A 154 -15.97 9.77 2.05
N ARG A 155 -15.96 8.98 0.97
CA ARG A 155 -17.15 8.76 0.14
C ARG A 155 -17.97 7.64 0.77
N TRP A 156 -19.26 7.64 0.50
CA TRP A 156 -20.15 6.59 1.01
C TRP A 156 -19.72 5.19 0.54
N SER A 157 -19.21 5.08 -0.68
CA SER A 157 -18.70 3.83 -1.26
C SER A 157 -17.40 3.31 -0.64
N ASP A 158 -16.69 4.16 0.12
CA ASP A 158 -15.37 3.81 0.67
C ASP A 158 -15.50 2.95 1.93
N VAL A 159 -16.71 2.90 2.50
CA VAL A 159 -17.03 2.22 3.75
C VAL A 159 -17.45 0.78 3.49
N ASP A 160 -16.85 -0.14 4.23
CA ASP A 160 -17.18 -1.55 4.21
C ASP A 160 -18.46 -1.87 5.02
N ALA A 161 -18.84 -3.15 5.04
CA ALA A 161 -20.02 -3.63 5.74
C ALA A 161 -19.97 -3.40 7.27
N TYR A 162 -18.78 -3.14 7.83
CA TYR A 162 -18.56 -2.91 9.26
C TYR A 162 -18.56 -1.42 9.63
N GLY A 163 -18.74 -0.52 8.66
CA GLY A 163 -18.75 0.92 8.91
C GLY A 163 -17.37 1.57 8.90
N HIS A 164 -16.31 0.83 8.56
CA HIS A 164 -14.94 1.34 8.44
C HIS A 164 -14.58 1.61 6.98
N VAL A 165 -13.72 2.58 6.71
CA VAL A 165 -13.11 2.70 5.38
C VAL A 165 -12.33 1.43 5.05
N ASN A 166 -12.54 0.88 3.85
CA ASN A 166 -11.82 -0.29 3.35
C ASN A 166 -10.30 -0.02 3.31
N ASN A 167 -9.52 -0.97 3.82
CA ASN A 167 -8.05 -0.91 3.83
C ASN A 167 -7.39 -0.50 2.49
N VAL A 168 -7.91 -0.93 1.33
CA VAL A 168 -7.31 -0.60 0.02
C VAL A 168 -7.53 0.87 -0.32
N THR A 169 -8.68 1.45 0.04
CA THR A 169 -9.01 2.85 -0.23
C THR A 169 -8.02 3.84 0.39
N TYR A 170 -7.29 3.44 1.45
CA TYR A 170 -6.22 4.26 2.02
C TYR A 170 -5.10 4.52 1.01
N PHE A 171 -4.79 3.58 0.12
CA PHE A 171 -3.79 3.78 -0.93
C PHE A 171 -4.23 4.87 -1.91
N GLU A 172 -5.51 4.92 -2.27
CA GLU A 172 -6.07 6.00 -3.09
C GLU A 172 -5.96 7.34 -2.37
N TYR A 173 -6.35 7.41 -1.10
CA TYR A 173 -6.25 8.62 -0.29
C TYR A 173 -4.82 9.17 -0.21
N PHE A 174 -3.83 8.29 0.01
CA PHE A 174 -2.43 8.69 -0.01
C PHE A 174 -1.95 9.07 -1.41
N GLN A 175 -2.48 8.46 -2.46
CA GLN A 175 -2.17 8.83 -3.85
C GLN A 175 -2.73 10.21 -4.19
N GLU A 176 -3.98 10.51 -3.86
CA GLU A 176 -4.60 11.81 -4.10
C GLU A 176 -3.84 12.92 -3.38
N SER A 177 -3.55 12.74 -2.09
CA SER A 177 -2.73 13.71 -1.32
C SER A 177 -1.34 13.88 -1.91
N ARG A 178 -0.67 12.79 -2.30
CA ARG A 178 0.66 12.84 -2.92
C ARG A 178 0.64 13.60 -4.24
N ILE A 179 -0.34 13.34 -5.10
CA ILE A 179 -0.50 14.03 -6.38
C ILE A 179 -0.72 15.52 -6.15
N ALA A 180 -1.63 15.90 -5.24
CA ALA A 180 -1.89 17.29 -4.90
C ALA A 180 -0.65 18.00 -4.33
N TYR A 181 0.09 17.33 -3.44
CA TYR A 181 1.34 17.84 -2.87
C TYR A 181 2.37 18.13 -3.96
N LEU A 182 2.63 17.15 -4.82
CA LEU A 182 3.65 17.24 -5.86
C LEU A 182 3.31 18.26 -6.95
N TRP A 183 2.04 18.38 -7.33
CA TRP A 183 1.58 19.42 -8.25
C TRP A 183 1.60 20.82 -7.63
N GLY A 184 1.50 20.92 -6.30
CA GLY A 184 1.66 22.18 -5.57
C GLY A 184 3.10 22.66 -5.49
N LEU A 185 4.09 21.81 -5.79
CA LEU A 185 5.49 22.23 -5.80
C LEU A 185 5.78 23.14 -7.01
N PRO A 186 6.56 24.22 -6.82
CA PRO A 186 7.01 25.05 -7.93
C PRO A 186 7.73 24.20 -9.00
N ARG A 187 7.37 24.40 -10.27
CA ARG A 187 8.06 23.74 -11.37
C ARG A 187 9.44 24.37 -11.59
N PRO A 188 10.45 23.58 -12.00
CA PRO A 188 11.72 24.11 -12.49
C PRO A 188 11.51 25.17 -13.58
N GLU A 189 12.31 26.23 -13.55
CA GLU A 189 12.34 27.23 -14.63
C GLU A 189 12.90 26.62 -15.93
N ASP A 190 13.88 25.72 -15.81
CA ASP A 190 14.57 25.07 -16.91
C ASP A 190 14.30 23.54 -16.93
N GLY A 191 13.21 23.14 -17.57
CA GLY A 191 12.92 21.74 -17.91
C GLY A 191 11.67 21.16 -17.25
N ASP A 192 11.30 19.97 -17.71
CA ASP A 192 10.17 19.22 -17.16
C ASP A 192 10.63 18.27 -16.04
N TRP A 193 9.68 17.88 -15.19
CA TRP A 193 9.88 16.83 -14.21
C TRP A 193 10.18 15.52 -14.94
N THR A 194 11.22 14.80 -14.50
CA THR A 194 11.43 13.43 -14.97
C THR A 194 10.21 12.61 -14.57
N PRO A 195 9.61 11.83 -15.49
CA PRO A 195 8.56 10.89 -15.13
C PRO A 195 9.02 9.99 -13.99
N TRP A 196 8.08 9.55 -13.18
CA TRP A 196 8.35 8.81 -11.98
C TRP A 196 7.22 7.86 -11.69
N VAL A 197 7.58 6.71 -11.15
CA VAL A 197 6.68 5.63 -10.80
C VAL A 197 6.86 5.29 -9.32
N VAL A 198 5.84 4.68 -8.73
CA VAL A 198 5.91 4.13 -7.39
C VAL A 198 6.68 2.82 -7.44
N ALA A 199 7.79 2.72 -6.71
CA ALA A 199 8.55 1.49 -6.55
C ALA A 199 8.16 0.73 -5.28
N GLN A 200 7.72 1.44 -4.23
CA GLN A 200 7.27 0.83 -2.99
C GLN A 200 6.19 1.70 -2.32
N THR A 201 5.18 1.06 -1.74
CA THR A 201 4.20 1.69 -0.84
C THR A 201 4.03 0.85 0.42
N ASP A 202 4.28 1.47 1.57
CA ASP A 202 4.02 0.90 2.88
C ASP A 202 2.89 1.68 3.53
N VAL A 203 1.89 0.99 4.11
CA VAL A 203 0.78 1.62 4.83
C VAL A 203 0.61 0.95 6.18
N GLU A 204 0.62 1.75 7.25
CA GLU A 204 0.27 1.34 8.61
C GLU A 204 -1.09 1.91 9.01
N TYR A 205 -1.97 1.02 9.45
CA TYR A 205 -3.32 1.34 9.92
C TYR A 205 -3.30 1.40 11.44
N ARG A 206 -3.60 2.57 12.02
CA ARG A 206 -3.53 2.79 13.47
C ARG A 206 -4.91 2.82 14.10
N ARG A 207 -5.86 3.50 13.45
CA ARG A 207 -7.25 3.63 13.88
C ARG A 207 -8.17 3.58 12.67
N PRO A 208 -9.37 3.00 12.80
CA PRO A 208 -10.34 3.02 11.72
C PRO A 208 -10.75 4.46 11.38
N ILE A 209 -10.89 4.74 10.09
CA ILE A 209 -11.53 5.94 9.57
C ILE A 209 -13.01 5.63 9.36
N LEU A 210 -13.87 6.53 9.84
CA LEU A 210 -15.33 6.43 9.70
C LEU A 210 -15.84 7.47 8.70
N PHE A 211 -16.99 7.18 8.08
CA PHE A 211 -17.68 8.18 7.28
C PHE A 211 -18.18 9.35 8.16
N ARG A 212 -17.86 10.56 7.72
CA ARG A 212 -18.37 11.81 8.28
C ARG A 212 -18.36 12.90 7.20
N ARG A 213 -19.01 14.03 7.47
CA ARG A 213 -19.10 15.14 6.51
C ARG A 213 -17.81 15.96 6.47
N GLU A 214 -17.17 16.10 7.62
CA GLU A 214 -15.95 16.86 7.81
C GLU A 214 -14.75 16.11 7.26
N PRO A 215 -13.86 16.76 6.50
CA PRO A 215 -12.70 16.08 5.97
C PRO A 215 -11.75 15.65 7.10
N TYR A 216 -10.99 14.59 6.84
CA TYR A 216 -9.75 14.32 7.57
C TYR A 216 -8.61 15.11 6.95
N ALA A 217 -7.51 15.27 7.67
CA ALA A 217 -6.33 15.98 7.18
C ALA A 217 -5.25 14.99 6.75
N VAL A 218 -4.79 15.05 5.50
CA VAL A 218 -3.61 14.31 5.06
C VAL A 218 -2.42 15.25 4.99
N HIS A 219 -1.41 14.95 5.79
CA HIS A 219 -0.15 15.68 5.80
C HIS A 219 0.86 14.88 4.99
N SER A 220 1.47 15.49 3.98
CA SER A 220 2.46 14.86 3.11
C SER A 220 3.74 15.68 3.05
N TRP A 221 4.90 15.01 3.07
CA TRP A 221 6.20 15.67 2.96
C TRP A 221 7.26 14.73 2.34
N VAL A 222 8.31 15.32 1.79
CA VAL A 222 9.51 14.59 1.37
C VAL A 222 10.36 14.26 2.60
N HIS A 223 10.63 12.98 2.83
CA HIS A 223 11.46 12.51 3.93
C HIS A 223 12.94 12.40 3.54
N ALA A 224 13.22 11.91 2.34
CA ALA A 224 14.58 11.73 1.84
C ALA A 224 14.61 11.82 0.31
N VAL A 225 15.74 12.27 -0.23
CA VAL A 225 15.99 12.36 -1.67
C VAL A 225 17.35 11.74 -1.97
N GLY A 226 17.42 10.96 -3.04
CA GLY A 226 18.66 10.48 -3.63
C GLY A 226 18.66 10.74 -5.14
N GLY A 227 19.77 10.41 -5.82
CA GLY A 227 19.96 10.76 -7.23
C GLY A 227 18.97 10.14 -8.23
N ARG A 228 18.20 9.12 -7.83
CA ARG A 228 17.19 8.44 -8.67
C ARG A 228 15.84 8.27 -8.00
N SER A 229 15.71 8.62 -6.73
CA SER A 229 14.52 8.29 -5.94
C SER A 229 14.24 9.35 -4.88
N ALA A 230 12.98 9.40 -4.46
CA ALA A 230 12.56 10.20 -3.32
C ALA A 230 11.63 9.37 -2.44
N VAL A 231 11.76 9.52 -1.13
CA VAL A 231 10.89 8.90 -0.14
C VAL A 231 9.94 9.98 0.36
N LEU A 232 8.65 9.75 0.18
CA LEU A 232 7.59 10.58 0.74
C LEU A 232 6.96 9.86 1.92
N VAL A 233 6.64 10.62 2.97
CA VAL A 233 5.87 10.12 4.10
C VAL A 233 4.57 10.89 4.17
N SER A 234 3.49 10.24 4.59
CA SER A 234 2.21 10.88 4.79
C SER A 234 1.48 10.34 6.01
N GLU A 235 0.69 11.19 6.65
CA GLU A 235 -0.17 10.85 7.78
C GLU A 235 -1.60 11.30 7.51
N ILE A 236 -2.57 10.40 7.67
CA ILE A 236 -3.98 10.78 7.80
C ILE A 236 -4.23 11.07 9.27
N ARG A 237 -4.76 12.26 9.57
CA ARG A 237 -4.95 12.77 10.92
C ARG A 237 -6.39 13.20 11.16
N ASP A 238 -6.79 13.05 12.42
CA ASP A 238 -7.97 13.67 13.00
C ASP A 238 -7.55 14.34 14.31
N ASP A 239 -7.50 15.66 14.30
CA ASP A 239 -6.85 16.48 15.32
C ASP A 239 -5.41 15.97 15.62
N ASP A 240 -5.13 15.63 16.89
CA ASP A 240 -3.83 15.13 17.33
C ASP A 240 -3.62 13.63 17.05
N HIS A 241 -4.62 12.92 16.55
CA HIS A 241 -4.55 11.48 16.31
C HIS A 241 -4.08 11.16 14.89
N VAL A 242 -3.01 10.37 14.78
CA VAL A 242 -2.63 9.73 13.52
C VAL A 242 -3.46 8.47 13.33
N LEU A 243 -4.29 8.45 12.28
CA LEU A 243 -5.17 7.34 11.93
C LEU A 243 -4.47 6.32 11.04
N ALA A 244 -3.65 6.78 10.10
CA ALA A 244 -2.82 5.95 9.25
C ALA A 244 -1.54 6.69 8.83
N ARG A 245 -0.49 5.92 8.51
CA ARG A 245 0.78 6.44 8.00
C ARG A 245 1.17 5.70 6.73
N ALA A 246 1.66 6.42 5.74
CA ALA A 246 2.24 5.84 4.53
C ALA A 246 3.69 6.27 4.34
N ARG A 247 4.49 5.36 3.77
CA ARG A 247 5.80 5.65 3.17
C ARG A 247 5.77 5.19 1.73
N VAL A 248 6.15 6.08 0.82
CA VAL A 248 6.15 5.82 -0.61
C VAL A 248 7.53 6.11 -1.16
N VAL A 249 8.11 5.15 -1.88
CA VAL A 249 9.35 5.33 -2.63
C VAL A 249 8.98 5.59 -4.08
N MET A 250 9.26 6.80 -4.56
CA MET A 250 9.13 7.18 -5.95
C MET A 250 10.49 7.06 -6.63
N VAL A 251 10.53 6.52 -7.85
CA VAL A 251 11.75 6.42 -8.65
C VAL A 251 11.58 7.18 -9.96
N ALA A 252 12.60 7.96 -10.33
CA ALA A 252 12.68 8.57 -11.65
C ALA A 252 12.75 7.45 -12.70
N PHE A 253 11.99 7.61 -13.78
CA PHE A 253 11.66 6.55 -14.70
C PHE A 253 11.77 7.02 -16.15
N ASP A 254 12.45 6.22 -16.96
CA ASP A 254 12.54 6.39 -18.40
C ASP A 254 11.39 5.62 -19.07
N ARG A 255 10.52 6.35 -19.77
CA ARG A 255 9.34 5.78 -20.43
C ARG A 255 9.70 4.94 -21.67
N GLU A 256 10.80 5.23 -22.34
CA GLU A 256 11.22 4.50 -23.54
C GLU A 256 11.87 3.16 -23.15
N THR A 257 12.78 3.19 -22.17
CA THR A 257 13.52 2.00 -21.75
C THR A 257 12.84 1.19 -20.65
N GLN A 258 11.79 1.74 -20.03
CA GLN A 258 11.04 1.13 -18.92
C GLN A 258 11.95 0.80 -17.71
N ARG A 259 12.91 1.67 -17.42
CA ARG A 259 13.93 1.48 -16.38
C ARG A 259 14.09 2.73 -15.51
N SER A 260 14.72 2.55 -14.35
CA SER A 260 15.09 3.67 -13.49
C SER A 260 16.08 4.61 -14.18
N ALA A 261 15.84 5.92 -14.03
CA ALA A 261 16.65 6.99 -14.60
C ALA A 261 17.28 7.86 -13.51
N ALA A 262 18.25 8.69 -13.89
CA ALA A 262 18.70 9.79 -13.03
C ALA A 262 17.60 10.85 -12.96
N MET A 263 17.38 11.40 -11.77
CA MET A 263 16.48 12.52 -11.61
C MET A 263 17.09 13.78 -12.24
N ASN A 264 16.29 14.59 -12.93
CA ASN A 264 16.74 15.91 -13.38
C ASN A 264 17.28 16.73 -12.18
N PRO A 265 18.46 17.38 -12.28
CA PRO A 265 19.02 18.21 -11.21
C PRO A 265 18.05 19.24 -10.61
N ALA A 266 17.19 19.86 -11.42
CA ALA A 266 16.24 20.85 -10.92
C ALA A 266 15.12 20.22 -10.08
N GLN A 267 14.65 19.03 -10.48
CA GLN A 267 13.71 18.23 -9.69
C GLN A 267 14.36 17.76 -8.38
N HIS A 268 15.60 17.27 -8.44
CA HIS A 268 16.34 16.84 -7.24
C HIS A 268 16.49 17.98 -6.23
N GLY A 269 17.01 19.13 -6.67
CA GLY A 269 17.19 20.30 -5.81
C GLY A 269 15.87 20.81 -5.21
N ARG A 270 14.76 20.73 -5.95
CA ARG A 270 13.43 21.08 -5.42
C ARG A 270 12.99 20.15 -4.29
N LEU A 271 13.16 18.85 -4.46
CA LEU A 271 12.79 17.87 -3.43
C LEU A 271 13.73 17.94 -2.23
N GLU A 272 15.03 18.21 -2.42
CA GLU A 272 15.97 18.41 -1.32
C GLU A 272 15.61 19.63 -0.45
N ALA A 273 15.12 20.70 -1.08
CA ALA A 273 14.64 21.88 -0.35
C ALA A 273 13.43 21.57 0.56
N GLU A 274 12.60 20.59 0.20
CA GLU A 274 11.48 20.12 1.04
C GLU A 274 11.94 19.30 2.24
N VAL A 275 13.10 18.62 2.16
CA VAL A 275 13.63 17.84 3.29
C VAL A 275 14.21 18.75 4.37
N SER A 276 14.81 19.87 3.95
CA SER A 276 15.58 20.74 4.83
C SER A 276 14.78 21.89 5.46
N GLY A 277 13.51 22.06 5.10
CA GLY A 277 12.68 23.24 5.44
C GLY A 277 11.44 22.94 6.26
#